data_AF-A0A652M5T9-F1
#
_entry.id   AF-A0A652M5T9-F1
#
_cell.length_a   1.000
_cell.length_b   1.000
_cell.length_c   1.000
_cell.angle_alpha   90.00
_cell.angle_beta   90.00
_cell.angle_gamma   90.00
#
_symmetry.space_group_name_H-M   'P 1'
#
loop_
_entity.id
_entity.type
_entity.pdbx_description
1 polymer ?
#
loop_
_entity_poly.entity_id
_entity_poly.type
_entity_poly.pdbx_seq_one_letter_code
_entity_poly.pdbx_strand_id
1 'polypeptide(L)'
;MRDLGITVPFTWEGRNGDSQMVAGGPQYPIWFTNLIYRGSLYTLTYKWPGLTEHPCSQIPGFDLDRLNQAFRGARFVGREILQRSPARYVNHWRVGVVLPELPPGKHLRLPLALGDIYVDQKDRGTFWQVLQFGVQNLYDPALDEWLVMNTFEHRPGTVRLPPRCSPPPLTQGRAAYVAGARGR
;
A
#
# COMPACT_ATOMS: atom_id res chain seq x y z
N MET A 1 1.50 3.43 -14.89
CA MET A 1 0.06 3.67 -15.08
C MET A 1 -0.18 3.75 -16.57
N ARG A 2 -0.78 2.69 -17.13
CA ARG A 2 -0.96 2.56 -18.58
C ARG A 2 -2.03 3.51 -19.12
N ASP A 3 -3.09 3.71 -18.34
CA ASP A 3 -4.18 4.66 -18.55
C ASP A 3 -3.69 6.12 -18.73
N LEU A 4 -2.69 6.54 -17.95
CA LEU A 4 -2.08 7.86 -18.07
C LEU A 4 -0.90 7.90 -19.06
N GLY A 5 -0.49 6.75 -19.61
CA GLY A 5 0.74 6.64 -20.42
C GLY A 5 2.02 7.00 -19.67
N ILE A 6 1.99 6.99 -18.33
CA ILE A 6 3.07 7.46 -17.46
C ILE A 6 3.79 6.27 -16.82
N THR A 7 5.11 6.27 -16.92
CA THR A 7 6.01 5.37 -16.19
C THR A 7 6.90 6.19 -15.27
N VAL A 8 6.96 5.80 -14.00
CA VAL A 8 7.82 6.40 -12.98
C VAL A 8 8.57 5.32 -12.22
N PRO A 9 9.79 5.59 -11.70
CA PRO A 9 10.50 4.63 -10.87
C PRO A 9 9.76 4.39 -9.55
N PHE A 10 9.98 3.24 -8.93
CA PHE A 10 9.50 2.96 -7.59
C PHE A 10 10.67 2.53 -6.70
N THR A 11 10.65 2.98 -5.45
CA THR A 11 11.50 2.45 -4.38
C THR A 11 10.63 1.89 -3.28
N TRP A 12 11.10 0.80 -2.67
CA TRP A 12 10.42 0.17 -1.54
C TRP A 12 11.45 -0.09 -0.45
N GLU A 13 11.16 0.38 0.76
CA GLU A 13 11.96 0.16 1.96
C GLU A 13 11.09 -0.36 3.09
N GLY A 14 11.63 -1.20 3.96
CA GLY A 14 10.88 -1.71 5.11
C GLY A 14 11.77 -2.07 6.29
N ARG A 15 11.18 -2.02 7.50
CA ARG A 15 11.82 -2.41 8.76
C ARG A 15 10.77 -2.69 9.84
N ASN A 16 10.83 -3.89 10.45
CA ASN A 16 10.01 -4.26 11.61
C ASN A 16 8.49 -4.05 11.43
N GLY A 17 7.96 -4.32 10.23
CA GLY A 17 6.54 -4.13 9.91
C GLY A 17 6.20 -2.73 9.38
N ASP A 18 7.08 -1.75 9.55
CA ASP A 18 6.97 -0.46 8.85
C ASP A 18 7.49 -0.63 7.41
N SER A 19 6.83 0.04 6.47
CA SER A 19 7.12 -0.07 5.04
C SER A 19 6.86 1.25 4.35
N GLN A 20 7.72 1.65 3.42
CA GLN A 20 7.57 2.86 2.62
C GLN A 20 7.81 2.52 1.16
N MET A 21 6.80 2.77 0.33
CA MET A 21 6.89 2.71 -1.12
C MET A 21 6.79 4.12 -1.69
N VAL A 22 7.79 4.56 -2.45
CA VAL A 22 7.79 5.84 -3.14
C VAL A 22 7.66 5.59 -4.63
N ALA A 23 6.72 6.27 -5.27
CA ALA A 23 6.55 6.30 -6.72
C ALA A 23 7.04 7.65 -7.25
N GLY A 24 7.91 7.64 -8.25
CA GLY A 24 8.43 8.84 -8.90
C GLY A 24 9.33 9.70 -8.01
N GLY A 25 9.13 11.01 -8.10
CA GLY A 25 10.02 12.01 -7.52
C GLY A 25 9.77 13.41 -8.10
N PRO A 26 10.46 14.46 -7.62
CA PRO A 26 10.22 15.84 -8.02
C PRO A 26 10.21 16.07 -9.54
N GLN A 27 11.08 15.36 -10.28
CA GLN A 27 11.24 15.44 -11.73
C GLN A 27 10.16 14.69 -12.53
N TYR A 28 9.39 13.81 -11.90
CA TYR A 28 8.39 12.98 -12.57
C TYR A 28 7.00 13.63 -12.52
N PRO A 29 6.10 13.32 -13.48
CA PRO A 29 4.73 13.85 -13.51
C PRO A 29 3.84 13.24 -12.41
N ILE A 30 4.21 12.08 -11.88
CA ILE A 30 3.57 11.43 -10.73
C ILE A 30 4.62 11.29 -9.63
N TRP A 31 4.25 11.71 -8.41
CA TRP A 31 5.06 11.51 -7.23
C TRP A 31 4.15 11.27 -6.02
N PHE A 32 4.24 10.10 -5.41
CA PHE A 32 3.53 9.79 -4.16
C PHE A 32 4.32 8.81 -3.28
N THR A 33 3.87 8.65 -2.04
CA THR A 33 4.42 7.70 -1.08
C THR A 33 3.30 6.96 -0.38
N ASN A 34 3.30 5.62 -0.45
CA ASN A 34 2.52 4.78 0.44
C ASN A 34 3.39 4.35 1.61
N LEU A 35 2.87 4.46 2.82
CA LEU A 35 3.60 4.23 4.05
C LEU A 35 2.75 3.40 5.00
N ILE A 36 3.26 2.26 5.42
CA ILE A 36 2.80 1.57 6.61
C ILE A 36 3.72 2.00 7.74
N TYR A 37 3.18 2.69 8.74
CA TYR A 37 3.93 3.13 9.91
C TYR A 37 3.13 2.85 11.17
N ARG A 38 3.69 2.03 12.07
CA ARG A 38 3.08 1.60 13.33
C ARG A 38 1.65 1.07 13.16
N GLY A 39 1.46 0.25 12.13
CA GLY A 39 0.16 -0.35 11.83
C GLY A 39 -0.86 0.63 11.25
N SER A 40 -0.46 1.78 10.71
CA SER A 40 -1.37 2.65 9.96
C SER A 40 -0.86 2.86 8.55
N LEU A 41 -1.76 2.79 7.57
CA LEU A 41 -1.45 3.07 6.16
C LEU A 41 -1.73 4.54 5.84
N TYR A 42 -0.71 5.21 5.33
CA TYR A 42 -0.73 6.58 4.85
C TYR A 42 -0.43 6.62 3.36
N THR A 43 -1.17 7.41 2.61
CA THR A 43 -0.83 7.80 1.26
C THR A 43 -0.53 9.28 1.24
N LEU A 44 0.63 9.63 0.71
CA LEU A 44 1.03 11.01 0.54
C LEU A 44 1.28 11.28 -0.93
N THR A 45 0.38 12.02 -1.55
CA THR A 45 0.57 12.50 -2.91
C THR A 45 1.41 13.79 -2.86
N TYR A 46 2.36 13.93 -3.78
CA TYR A 46 3.10 15.17 -3.99
C TYR A 46 2.80 15.77 -5.35
N LYS A 47 2.57 14.91 -6.36
CA LYS A 47 2.20 15.31 -7.70
C LYS A 47 1.34 14.22 -8.33
N TRP A 48 0.23 14.62 -8.91
CA TRP A 48 -0.64 13.73 -9.69
C TRP A 48 -1.36 14.55 -10.78
N PRO A 49 -1.43 14.06 -12.03
CA PRO A 49 -2.13 14.77 -13.11
C PRO A 49 -3.60 15.06 -12.75
N GLY A 50 -3.99 16.35 -12.79
CA GLY A 50 -5.36 16.75 -12.53
C GLY A 50 -5.76 16.89 -11.05
N LEU A 51 -4.84 16.70 -10.10
CA LEU A 51 -5.08 16.99 -8.68
C LEU A 51 -4.32 18.25 -8.26
N THR A 52 -5.01 19.19 -7.63
CA THR A 52 -4.44 20.43 -7.07
C THR A 52 -4.20 20.34 -5.57
N GLU A 53 -4.92 19.46 -4.87
CA GLU A 53 -4.75 19.20 -3.45
C GLU A 53 -4.00 17.88 -3.20
N HIS A 54 -3.10 17.90 -2.21
CA HIS A 54 -2.18 16.82 -1.91
C HIS A 54 -2.11 16.52 -0.40
N PRO A 55 -3.25 16.22 0.25
CA PRO A 55 -3.25 15.92 1.68
C PRO A 55 -2.53 14.61 1.96
N CYS A 56 -1.90 14.50 3.14
CA CYS A 56 -1.59 13.19 3.69
C CYS A 56 -2.91 12.53 4.08
N SER A 57 -3.25 11.42 3.43
CA SER A 57 -4.46 10.66 3.71
C SER A 57 -4.11 9.43 4.51
N GLN A 58 -4.68 9.30 5.71
CA GLN A 58 -4.69 8.05 6.43
C GLN A 58 -5.90 7.25 5.95
N ILE A 59 -5.69 6.02 5.46
CA ILE A 59 -6.78 5.16 5.02
C ILE A 59 -7.44 4.54 6.27
N PRO A 60 -8.67 4.92 6.63
CA PRO A 60 -9.30 4.42 7.86
C PRO A 60 -9.57 2.92 7.76
N GLY A 61 -9.23 2.15 8.80
CA GLY A 61 -9.55 0.72 8.89
C GLY A 61 -8.72 -0.21 7.99
N PHE A 62 -7.67 0.30 7.33
CA PHE A 62 -6.73 -0.52 6.57
C PHE A 62 -5.33 -0.40 7.17
N ASP A 63 -4.98 -1.36 8.01
CA ASP A 63 -3.68 -1.48 8.68
C ASP A 63 -2.87 -2.67 8.15
N LEU A 64 -1.69 -2.87 8.73
CA LEU A 64 -0.83 -4.01 8.41
C LEU A 64 -1.53 -5.34 8.69
N ASP A 65 -2.37 -5.41 9.73
CA ASP A 65 -3.09 -6.63 10.08
C ASP A 65 -4.16 -6.96 9.05
N ARG A 66 -4.88 -5.96 8.54
CA ARG A 66 -5.86 -6.10 7.47
C ARG A 66 -5.20 -6.51 6.15
N LEU A 67 -4.03 -5.94 5.84
CA LEU A 67 -3.23 -6.37 4.68
C LEU A 67 -2.79 -7.83 4.83
N ASN A 68 -2.26 -8.20 6.00
CA ASN A 68 -1.86 -9.58 6.29
C ASN A 68 -3.06 -10.54 6.24
N GLN A 69 -4.24 -10.11 6.70
CA GLN A 69 -5.47 -10.89 6.62
C GLN A 69 -5.87 -11.13 5.16
N ALA A 70 -5.80 -10.11 4.30
CA ALA A 70 -6.04 -10.26 2.87
C ALA A 70 -5.04 -11.26 2.25
N PHE A 71 -3.76 -11.20 2.61
CA PHE A 71 -2.75 -12.16 2.14
C PHE A 71 -2.97 -13.59 2.65
N ARG A 72 -3.52 -13.80 3.85
CA ARG A 72 -3.95 -15.15 4.30
C ARG A 72 -5.06 -15.73 3.41
N GLY A 73 -5.90 -14.87 2.84
CA GLY A 73 -6.92 -15.23 1.87
C GLY A 73 -6.41 -15.50 0.46
N ALA A 74 -5.12 -15.23 0.19
CA ALA A 74 -4.54 -15.38 -1.14
C ALA A 74 -4.69 -16.82 -1.66
N ARG A 75 -4.90 -16.93 -2.97
CA ARG A 75 -4.99 -18.21 -3.68
C ARG A 75 -3.80 -18.35 -4.61
N PHE A 76 -3.17 -19.52 -4.55
CA PHE A 76 -2.15 -19.89 -5.51
C PHE A 76 -2.82 -20.12 -6.86
N VAL A 77 -2.45 -19.33 -7.86
CA VAL A 77 -2.99 -19.43 -9.21
C VAL A 77 -2.17 -20.45 -10.00
N GLY A 78 -0.84 -20.37 -9.92
CA GLY A 78 0.02 -21.28 -10.64
C GLY A 78 1.48 -20.85 -10.67
N ARG A 79 2.29 -21.69 -11.32
CA ARG A 79 3.68 -21.39 -11.65
C ARG A 79 3.73 -20.75 -13.02
N GLU A 80 4.42 -19.62 -13.13
CA GLU A 80 4.51 -18.85 -14.37
C GLU A 80 5.94 -18.41 -14.67
N ILE A 81 6.18 -17.98 -15.90
CA ILE A 81 7.46 -17.43 -16.35
C ILE A 81 7.20 -16.02 -16.87
N LEU A 82 7.74 -15.02 -16.16
CA LEU A 82 7.74 -13.65 -16.65
C LEU A 82 8.80 -13.53 -17.75
N GLN A 83 8.36 -13.20 -18.96
CA GLN A 83 9.21 -13.02 -20.14
C GLN A 83 10.02 -11.71 -20.06
N ARG A 84 11.03 -11.71 -19.19
CA ARG A 84 12.00 -10.62 -19.01
C ARG A 84 13.40 -11.08 -19.41
N SER A 85 14.37 -10.17 -19.36
CA SER A 85 15.79 -10.50 -19.54
C SER A 85 16.56 -10.23 -18.23
N PRO A 86 16.98 -11.28 -17.48
CA PRO A 86 16.69 -12.69 -17.70
C PRO A 86 15.25 -13.06 -17.35
N ALA A 87 14.77 -14.19 -17.87
CA ALA A 87 13.43 -14.71 -17.55
C ALA A 87 13.31 -15.01 -16.05
N ARG A 88 12.13 -14.74 -15.48
CA ARG A 88 11.88 -14.94 -14.05
C ARG A 88 10.84 -16.04 -13.83
N TYR A 89 11.22 -17.07 -13.11
CA TYR A 89 10.33 -18.17 -12.72
C TYR A 89 9.63 -17.78 -11.42
N VAL A 90 8.30 -17.71 -11.45
CA VAL A 90 7.51 -17.13 -10.36
C VAL A 90 6.36 -18.04 -9.94
N ASN A 91 5.94 -17.89 -8.69
CA ASN A 91 4.69 -18.37 -8.15
C ASN A 91 3.70 -17.20 -8.18
N HIS A 92 2.60 -17.35 -8.92
CA HIS A 92 1.53 -16.37 -9.01
C HIS A 92 0.49 -16.62 -7.92
N TRP A 93 0.25 -15.59 -7.12
CA TRP A 93 -0.78 -15.54 -6.08
C TRP A 93 -1.79 -14.45 -6.40
N ARG A 94 -3.07 -14.76 -6.23
CA ARG A 94 -4.16 -13.80 -6.37
C ARG A 94 -4.79 -13.51 -5.01
N VAL A 95 -4.97 -12.24 -4.72
CA VAL A 95 -5.62 -11.73 -3.51
C VAL A 95 -6.90 -11.02 -3.94
N GLY A 96 -8.01 -11.37 -3.33
CA GLY A 96 -9.30 -10.72 -3.55
C GLY A 96 -9.87 -10.22 -2.23
N VAL A 97 -10.32 -8.97 -2.22
CA VAL A 97 -11.07 -8.38 -1.11
C VAL A 97 -12.53 -8.28 -1.53
N VAL A 98 -13.40 -8.90 -0.75
CA VAL A 98 -14.84 -8.95 -0.99
C VAL A 98 -15.61 -8.62 0.28
N LEU A 99 -16.83 -8.10 0.15
CA LEU A 99 -17.69 -7.80 1.28
C LEU A 99 -19.12 -8.34 1.02
N PRO A 100 -19.72 -9.10 1.96
CA PRO A 100 -19.13 -9.61 3.20
C PRO A 100 -18.10 -10.73 2.95
N GLU A 101 -17.13 -10.85 3.86
CA GLU A 101 -16.11 -11.90 3.86
C GLU A 101 -16.70 -13.20 4.43
N LEU A 102 -17.39 -13.96 3.57
CA LEU A 102 -18.10 -15.19 3.96
C LEU A 102 -17.32 -16.47 3.59
N PRO A 103 -17.51 -17.58 4.33
CA PRO A 103 -16.97 -18.89 3.97
C PRO A 103 -17.34 -19.30 2.53
N PRO A 104 -16.55 -20.17 1.87
CA PRO A 104 -16.87 -20.70 0.54
C PRO A 104 -18.32 -21.20 0.44
N GLY A 105 -19.05 -20.77 -0.58
CA GLY A 105 -20.47 -21.07 -0.75
C GLY A 105 -21.18 -20.10 -1.69
N LYS A 106 -22.47 -20.34 -1.94
CA LYS A 106 -23.33 -19.46 -2.75
C LYS A 106 -23.83 -18.28 -1.92
N HIS A 107 -22.94 -17.34 -1.65
CA HIS A 107 -23.29 -16.10 -0.98
C HIS A 107 -23.06 -14.93 -1.93
N LEU A 108 -23.95 -13.93 -1.88
CA LEU A 108 -23.70 -12.67 -2.55
C LEU A 108 -22.47 -12.01 -1.90
N ARG A 109 -21.49 -11.66 -2.73
CA ARG A 109 -20.26 -10.98 -2.32
C ARG A 109 -20.00 -9.86 -3.31
N LEU A 110 -19.71 -8.67 -2.79
CA LEU A 110 -19.33 -7.52 -3.58
C LEU A 110 -17.81 -7.47 -3.67
N PRO A 111 -17.21 -7.58 -4.87
CA PRO A 111 -15.78 -7.46 -5.02
C PRO A 111 -15.36 -5.99 -4.85
N LEU A 112 -14.37 -5.76 -3.99
CA LEU A 112 -13.87 -4.42 -3.66
C LEU A 112 -12.46 -4.18 -4.17
N ALA A 113 -11.61 -5.21 -4.20
CA ALA A 113 -10.30 -5.10 -4.80
C ALA A 113 -9.79 -6.47 -5.23
N LEU A 114 -8.91 -6.47 -6.22
CA LEU A 114 -8.09 -7.61 -6.60
C LEU A 114 -6.64 -7.16 -6.74
N GLY A 115 -5.72 -8.07 -6.45
CA GLY A 115 -4.30 -7.90 -6.70
C GLY A 115 -3.68 -9.25 -7.06
N ASP A 116 -2.67 -9.20 -7.91
CA ASP A 116 -1.88 -10.34 -8.36
C ASP A 116 -0.43 -10.11 -7.95
N ILE A 117 0.19 -11.14 -7.36
CA ILE A 117 1.52 -11.07 -6.75
C ILE A 117 2.37 -12.19 -7.33
N TYR A 118 3.48 -11.83 -7.97
CA TYR A 118 4.42 -12.76 -8.58
C TYR A 118 5.68 -12.84 -7.73
N VAL A 119 5.78 -13.92 -6.97
CA VAL A 119 6.88 -14.19 -6.03
C VAL A 119 7.91 -15.10 -6.70
N ASP A 120 9.20 -14.90 -6.46
CA ASP A 120 10.25 -15.79 -6.95
C ASP A 120 10.03 -17.24 -6.48
N GLN A 121 10.28 -18.22 -7.36
CA GLN A 121 10.11 -19.64 -7.00
C GLN A 121 11.15 -20.15 -6.02
N LYS A 122 12.36 -19.58 -6.02
CA LYS A 122 13.49 -19.99 -5.18
C LYS A 122 13.56 -19.16 -3.91
N ASP A 123 13.10 -17.91 -3.94
CA ASP A 123 13.08 -17.01 -2.79
C ASP A 123 11.70 -16.38 -2.56
N ARG A 124 11.01 -16.86 -1.53
CA ARG A 124 9.66 -16.38 -1.18
C ARG A 124 9.64 -14.93 -0.67
N GLY A 125 10.80 -14.35 -0.34
CA GLY A 125 10.94 -12.95 0.05
C GLY A 125 11.00 -11.98 -1.14
N THR A 126 11.22 -12.48 -2.37
CA THR A 126 11.44 -11.65 -3.54
C THR A 126 10.18 -11.55 -4.41
N PHE A 127 9.66 -10.33 -4.57
CA PHE A 127 8.41 -10.05 -5.30
C PHE A 127 8.77 -9.37 -6.61
N TRP A 128 8.66 -10.03 -7.77
CA TRP A 128 9.10 -9.48 -9.06
C TRP A 128 8.09 -8.55 -9.73
N GLN A 129 6.81 -8.76 -9.42
CA GLN A 129 5.71 -8.02 -10.02
C GLN A 129 4.50 -8.07 -9.10
N VAL A 130 3.85 -6.92 -8.92
CA VAL A 130 2.63 -6.80 -8.12
C VAL A 130 1.63 -5.92 -8.87
N LEU A 131 0.41 -6.40 -9.06
CA LEU A 131 -0.72 -5.56 -9.44
C LEU A 131 -1.22 -4.86 -8.18
N GLN A 132 -1.20 -3.53 -8.20
CA GLN A 132 -1.71 -2.72 -7.10
C GLN A 132 -3.18 -3.07 -6.82
N PHE A 133 -3.61 -2.94 -5.57
CA PHE A 133 -5.00 -3.20 -5.20
C PHE A 133 -5.90 -2.03 -5.59
N GLY A 134 -7.04 -2.32 -6.23
CA GLY A 134 -8.03 -1.30 -6.55
C GLY A 134 -9.34 -1.87 -7.06
N VAL A 135 -10.43 -1.10 -6.88
CA VAL A 135 -11.74 -1.42 -7.48
C VAL A 135 -11.65 -1.41 -9.00
N GLN A 136 -10.87 -0.49 -9.57
CA GLN A 136 -10.76 -0.30 -11.02
C GLN A 136 -10.18 -1.54 -11.72
N ASN A 137 -9.18 -2.18 -11.12
CA ASN A 137 -8.54 -3.40 -11.63
C ASN A 137 -9.48 -4.62 -11.68
N LEU A 138 -10.63 -4.58 -10.99
CA LEU A 138 -11.63 -5.65 -11.07
C LEU A 138 -12.40 -5.66 -12.40
N TYR A 139 -12.57 -4.50 -13.02
CA TYR A 139 -13.54 -4.31 -14.10
C TYR A 139 -12.89 -3.99 -15.44
N ASP A 140 -11.71 -3.36 -15.44
CA ASP A 140 -11.01 -2.99 -16.67
C ASP A 140 -9.49 -3.24 -16.55
N PRO A 141 -8.96 -4.28 -17.22
CA PRO A 141 -7.52 -4.55 -17.26
C PRO A 141 -6.67 -3.42 -17.87
N ALA A 142 -7.27 -2.49 -18.62
CA ALA A 142 -6.55 -1.32 -19.14
C ALA A 142 -6.11 -0.37 -18.01
N LEU A 143 -6.77 -0.44 -16.85
CA LEU A 143 -6.47 0.35 -15.66
C LEU A 143 -5.46 -0.34 -14.73
N ASP A 144 -4.92 -1.50 -15.13
CA ASP A 144 -3.97 -2.24 -14.31
C ASP A 144 -2.71 -1.42 -13.99
N GLU A 145 -2.48 -1.23 -12.69
CA GLU A 145 -1.30 -0.57 -12.15
C GLU A 145 -0.27 -1.60 -11.69
N TRP A 146 0.61 -2.00 -12.62
CA TRP A 146 1.68 -2.95 -12.34
C TRP A 146 2.91 -2.28 -11.74
N LEU A 147 3.28 -2.71 -10.53
CA LEU A 147 4.58 -2.49 -9.92
C LEU A 147 5.54 -3.56 -10.41
N VAL A 148 6.60 -3.14 -11.08
CA VAL A 148 7.59 -4.03 -11.69
C VAL A 148 8.95 -3.81 -11.03
N MET A 149 9.37 -4.79 -10.24
CA MET A 149 10.64 -4.74 -9.52
C MET A 149 11.75 -5.33 -10.39
N ASN A 150 12.89 -4.64 -10.45
CA ASN A 150 14.05 -5.05 -11.25
C ASN A 150 15.26 -5.45 -10.38
N THR A 151 15.43 -4.80 -9.24
CA THR A 151 16.55 -4.98 -8.33
C THR A 151 16.07 -5.01 -6.88
N PHE A 152 16.82 -5.67 -6.02
CA PHE A 152 16.55 -5.77 -4.59
C PHE A 152 17.84 -5.58 -3.81
N GLU A 153 17.71 -4.94 -2.65
CA GLU A 153 18.77 -4.88 -1.66
C GLU A 153 18.18 -5.30 -0.32
N HIS A 154 18.67 -6.43 0.21
CA HIS A 154 18.16 -7.02 1.44
C HIS A 154 18.89 -6.42 2.65
N ARG A 155 18.57 -5.17 2.97
CA ARG A 155 19.03 -4.48 4.18
C ARG A 155 17.86 -3.75 4.86
N PRO A 156 17.87 -3.60 6.20
CA PRO A 156 16.88 -2.79 6.88
C PRO A 156 16.87 -1.36 6.32
N GLY A 157 15.70 -0.91 5.84
CA GLY A 157 15.49 0.47 5.39
C GLY A 157 15.23 1.42 6.56
N THR A 158 15.16 2.72 6.28
CA THR A 158 14.76 3.72 7.28
C THR A 158 13.39 4.26 6.93
N VAL A 159 12.35 3.73 7.58
CA VAL A 159 10.99 4.20 7.42
C VAL A 159 10.70 5.32 8.42
N ARG A 160 10.29 6.50 7.93
CA ARG A 160 9.93 7.65 8.76
C ARG A 160 8.58 8.21 8.32
N LEU A 161 7.69 8.46 9.27
CA LEU A 161 6.46 9.22 9.03
C LEU A 161 6.82 10.67 8.70
N PRO A 162 6.46 11.19 7.51
CA PRO A 162 6.74 12.58 7.17
C PRO A 162 6.00 13.53 8.12
N PRO A 163 6.58 14.70 8.48
CA PRO A 163 5.95 15.63 9.43
C PRO A 163 4.52 16.03 9.08
N ARG A 164 4.22 16.18 7.78
CA ARG A 164 2.88 16.49 7.26
C ARG A 164 1.80 15.43 7.55
N CYS A 165 2.20 14.22 7.96
CA CYS A 165 1.28 13.16 8.40
C CYS A 165 1.23 13.02 9.92
N SER A 166 2.11 13.69 10.65
CA SER A 166 2.03 13.68 12.11
C SER A 166 0.83 14.55 12.51
N PRO A 167 -0.07 14.07 13.37
CA PRO A 167 -1.08 14.95 13.93
C PRO A 167 -0.37 16.14 14.59
N PRO A 168 -0.92 17.37 14.51
CA PRO A 168 -0.35 18.50 15.23
C PRO A 168 -0.17 18.11 16.70
N PRO A 169 0.95 18.48 17.34
CA PRO A 169 1.15 18.16 18.75
C PRO A 169 -0.08 18.63 19.50
N LEU A 170 -0.66 17.72 20.31
CA LEU A 170 -1.74 18.06 21.23
C LEU A 170 -1.30 19.32 21.95
N THR A 171 -1.94 20.45 21.65
CA THR A 171 -1.78 21.66 22.43
C THR A 171 -2.07 21.23 23.86
N GLN A 172 -1.03 21.23 24.68
CA GLN A 172 -1.13 20.91 26.10
C GLN A 172 -2.32 21.71 26.63
N GLY A 173 -3.35 21.00 27.04
CA GLY A 173 -4.46 21.61 27.77
C GLY A 173 -3.82 22.40 28.89
N ARG A 174 -4.02 23.72 28.86
CA ARG A 174 -3.73 24.58 30.00
C ARG A 174 -4.61 24.10 31.15
N ALA A 175 -4.07 23.21 31.96
CA ALA A 175 -4.49 23.10 33.35
C ALA A 175 -3.85 24.26 34.10
N ALA A 176 -4.68 25.22 34.51
CA ALA A 176 -4.36 26.17 35.58
C ALA A 176 -5.65 26.57 36.30
N TYR A 177 -5.90 25.85 37.40
CA TYR A 177 -6.39 26.33 38.71
C TYR A 177 -7.23 27.61 38.77
N VAL A 178 -8.42 27.51 39.41
CA VAL A 178 -8.71 28.28 40.63
C VAL A 178 -9.54 27.42 41.61
N ALA A 179 -8.99 27.21 42.80
CA ALA A 179 -9.65 26.64 43.96
C ALA A 179 -10.59 27.67 44.61
N GLY A 180 -11.72 27.22 45.15
CA GLY A 180 -12.67 28.12 45.82
C GLY A 180 -13.72 27.41 46.67
N ALA A 181 -13.33 26.41 47.47
CA ALA A 181 -14.17 25.95 48.57
C ALA A 181 -13.94 26.87 49.78
N ARG A 182 -14.96 27.63 50.16
CA ARG A 182 -15.16 28.09 51.54
C ARG A 182 -16.62 27.87 51.91
N GLY A 183 -16.83 26.95 52.84
CA GLY A 183 -18.07 26.88 53.59
C GLY A 183 -18.20 28.08 54.53
N ARG A 184 -19.44 28.50 54.74
CA ARG A 184 -20.08 28.66 56.04
C ARG A 184 -21.55 28.34 55.88
#